data_AF-A0A439HSZ8-F1
#
_entry.id   AF-A0A439HSZ8-F1
#
_cell.length_a   1.000
_cell.length_b   1.000
_cell.length_c   1.000
_cell.angle_alpha   90.00
_cell.angle_beta   90.00
_cell.angle_gamma   90.00
#
_symmetry.space_group_name_H-M   'P 1'
#
loop_
_entity.id
_entity.type
_entity.pdbx_description
1 polymer ?
#
loop_
_entity_poly.entity_id
_entity_poly.type
_entity_poly.pdbx_seq_one_letter_code
_entity_poly.pdbx_strand_id
1 'polypeptide(L)'
;PEIALGQALAGSGIAELAAKGSFKADAAPLALATSLNITRRDGKQGKLDASIHFAPADNKLDLDLKASEPAGGIIANLLKLPDAPPV
;
A
#
# COMPACT_ATOMS: atom_id res chain seq x y z
N PRO A 1 -7.17 3.29 -11.53
CA PRO A 1 -8.49 3.59 -10.90
C PRO A 1 -8.37 4.86 -10.07
N GLU A 2 -9.49 5.56 -9.88
CA GLU A 2 -9.63 6.63 -8.88
C GLU A 2 -10.36 6.05 -7.67
N ILE A 3 -9.82 6.30 -6.48
CA ILE A 3 -10.27 5.67 -5.24
C ILE A 3 -10.52 6.78 -4.22
N ALA A 4 -11.72 6.83 -3.66
CA ALA A 4 -12.06 7.75 -2.57
C ALA A 4 -12.12 6.98 -1.24
N LEU A 5 -11.28 7.36 -0.29
CA LEU A 5 -11.30 6.82 1.07
C LEU A 5 -12.10 7.75 1.97
N GLY A 6 -13.12 7.21 2.65
CA GLY A 6 -13.91 7.95 3.63
C GLY A 6 -13.15 8.20 4.94
N GLN A 7 -13.74 9.04 5.80
CA GLN A 7 -13.15 9.50 7.06
C GLN A 7 -12.60 8.38 7.96
N ALA A 8 -13.27 7.22 8.01
CA ALA A 8 -12.84 6.09 8.82
C ALA A 8 -11.43 5.58 8.46
N LEU A 9 -11.00 5.80 7.21
CA LEU A 9 -9.67 5.46 6.72
C LEU A 9 -8.79 6.71 6.56
N ALA A 10 -9.37 7.81 6.10
CA ALA A 10 -8.64 9.05 5.82
C ALA A 10 -8.30 9.88 7.09
N GLY A 11 -8.86 9.53 8.25
CA GLY A 11 -8.76 10.29 9.51
C GLY A 11 -9.56 11.60 9.51
N SER A 12 -9.65 12.29 8.37
CA SER A 12 -10.46 13.48 8.16
C SER A 12 -10.91 13.58 6.69
N GLY A 13 -12.19 13.92 6.48
CA GLY A 13 -12.73 14.15 5.14
C GLY A 13 -12.65 12.95 4.20
N ILE A 14 -12.56 13.24 2.90
CA ILE A 14 -12.36 12.25 1.84
C ILE A 14 -10.93 12.39 1.33
N ALA A 15 -10.23 11.28 1.19
CA ALA A 15 -8.93 11.24 0.53
C ALA A 15 -9.03 10.57 -0.83
N GLU A 16 -8.56 11.29 -1.85
CA GLU A 16 -8.57 10.81 -3.22
C GLU A 16 -7.21 10.22 -3.57
N LEU A 17 -7.21 8.98 -4.06
CA LEU A 17 -6.03 8.23 -4.41
C LEU A 17 -6.12 7.78 -5.86
N ALA A 18 -4.96 7.66 -6.49
CA ALA A 18 -4.79 6.85 -7.68
C ALA A 18 -3.88 5.68 -7.40
N ALA A 19 -4.29 4.52 -7.89
CA ALA A 19 -3.53 3.30 -7.79
C ALA A 19 -3.21 2.73 -9.17
N LYS A 20 -2.00 2.19 -9.30
CA LYS A 20 -1.58 1.29 -10.38
C LYS A 20 -1.03 0.03 -9.73
N GLY A 21 -1.36 -1.12 -10.27
CA GLY A 21 -0.80 -2.35 -9.76
C GLY A 21 -0.85 -3.47 -10.79
N SER A 22 -0.05 -4.49 -10.51
CA SER A 22 -0.04 -5.74 -11.25
C SER A 22 0.00 -6.90 -10.27
N PHE A 23 -0.61 -8.00 -10.68
CA PHE A 23 -0.64 -9.23 -9.93
C PHE A 23 -0.40 -10.40 -10.88
N LYS A 24 0.50 -11.30 -10.49
CA LYS A 24 0.74 -12.57 -11.16
C LYS A 24 0.58 -13.69 -10.14
N ALA A 25 -0.12 -14.74 -10.52
CA ALA A 25 -0.23 -15.96 -9.75
C ALA A 25 0.02 -17.17 -10.66
N ASP A 26 1.03 -17.96 -10.31
CA ASP A 26 1.27 -19.29 -10.85
C ASP A 26 0.84 -20.32 -9.79
N ALA A 27 0.09 -21.35 -10.19
CA ALA A 27 -0.52 -22.29 -9.25
C ALA A 27 0.38 -23.49 -8.89
N ALA A 28 1.35 -23.85 -9.75
CA ALA A 28 2.19 -25.02 -9.58
C ALA A 28 3.60 -24.82 -10.20
N PRO A 29 4.65 -24.63 -9.38
CA PRO A 29 4.57 -24.37 -7.94
C PRO A 29 3.85 -23.03 -7.66
N LEU A 30 3.29 -22.89 -6.45
CA LEU A 30 2.65 -21.63 -6.03
C LEU A 30 3.68 -20.50 -6.05
N ALA A 31 3.46 -19.49 -6.89
CA ALA A 31 4.26 -18.27 -6.92
C ALA A 31 3.36 -17.05 -7.14
N LEU A 32 3.43 -16.10 -6.22
CA LEU A 32 2.68 -14.85 -6.27
C LEU A 32 3.66 -13.68 -6.41
N ALA A 33 3.38 -12.79 -7.35
CA ALA A 33 4.10 -11.54 -7.50
C ALA A 33 3.12 -10.37 -7.60
N THR A 34 3.30 -9.38 -6.73
CA THR A 34 2.47 -8.17 -6.68
C THR A 34 3.35 -6.94 -6.76
N SER A 35 2.92 -5.95 -7.55
CA SER A 35 3.46 -4.59 -7.51
C SER A 35 2.29 -3.62 -7.36
N LEU A 36 2.39 -2.70 -6.43
CA LEU A 36 1.36 -1.70 -6.16
C LEU A 36 1.99 -0.33 -5.97
N ASN A 37 1.47 0.68 -6.66
CA ASN A 37 1.89 2.07 -6.58
C ASN A 37 0.64 2.89 -6.30
N ILE A 38 0.62 3.60 -5.18
CA ILE A 38 -0.47 4.49 -4.78
C ILE A 38 0.07 5.90 -4.65
N THR A 39 -0.68 6.87 -5.14
CA THR A 39 -0.38 8.29 -4.96
C THR A 39 -1.64 9.04 -4.61
N ARG A 40 -1.52 9.93 -3.65
CA ARG A 40 -2.59 10.81 -3.20
C ARG A 40 -2.81 11.95 -4.21
N ARG A 41 -4.07 12.30 -4.49
CA ARG A 41 -4.49 13.24 -5.54
C ARG A 41 -5.34 14.42 -5.05
N ASP A 42 -5.72 14.44 -3.78
CA ASP A 42 -6.53 15.50 -3.15
C ASP A 42 -5.72 16.75 -2.73
N GLY A 43 -4.53 16.96 -3.32
CA GLY A 43 -3.65 18.08 -3.01
C GLY A 43 -2.74 17.90 -1.79
N LYS A 44 -2.85 16.81 -1.01
CA LYS A 44 -1.87 16.50 0.05
C LYS A 44 -0.82 15.49 -0.43
N GLN A 45 0.35 15.51 0.20
CA GLN A 45 1.44 14.57 -0.10
C GLN A 45 1.10 13.16 0.41
N GLY A 46 1.41 12.15 -0.41
CA GLY A 46 1.34 10.75 0.01
C GLY A 46 1.63 9.79 -1.14
N LYS A 47 2.58 8.89 -0.92
CA LYS A 47 2.95 7.84 -1.88
C LYS A 47 3.19 6.52 -1.18
N LEU A 48 2.76 5.43 -1.82
CA LEU A 48 3.12 4.06 -1.48
C LEU A 48 3.69 3.36 -2.69
N ASP A 49 4.84 2.71 -2.53
CA ASP A 49 5.35 1.70 -3.44
C ASP A 49 5.49 0.39 -2.66
N ALA A 50 4.83 -0.66 -3.12
CA ALA A 50 4.86 -1.98 -2.48
C ALA A 50 5.15 -3.07 -3.50
N SER A 51 6.03 -4.01 -3.15
CA SER A 51 6.22 -5.26 -3.87
C SER A 51 6.20 -6.45 -2.93
N ILE A 52 5.56 -7.53 -3.38
CA ILE A 52 5.45 -8.77 -2.62
C ILE A 52 5.78 -9.92 -3.56
N HIS A 53 6.75 -10.76 -3.16
CA HIS A 53 7.02 -12.05 -3.81
C HIS A 53 6.86 -13.17 -2.80
N PHE A 54 5.91 -14.06 -3.04
CA PHE A 54 5.65 -15.22 -2.19
C PHE A 54 5.78 -16.50 -3.01
N ALA A 55 6.76 -17.33 -2.65
CA ALA A 55 7.03 -18.62 -3.30
C ALA A 55 7.44 -19.63 -2.22
N PRO A 56 6.48 -20.32 -1.58
CA PRO A 56 6.77 -21.21 -0.45
C PRO A 56 7.55 -22.46 -0.87
N ALA A 57 7.44 -22.92 -2.12
CA ALA A 57 8.27 -24.02 -2.65
C ALA A 57 9.78 -23.68 -2.61
N ASP A 58 10.11 -22.38 -2.71
CA ASP A 58 11.47 -21.85 -2.60
C ASP A 58 11.78 -21.31 -1.18
N ASN A 59 10.89 -21.52 -0.21
CA ASN A 59 10.93 -20.94 1.13
C ASN A 59 11.11 -19.40 1.13
N LYS A 60 10.38 -18.73 0.23
CA LYS A 60 10.59 -17.32 -0.08
C LYS A 60 9.37 -16.45 0.25
N LEU A 61 9.63 -15.37 0.97
CA LEU A 61 8.70 -14.26 1.19
C LEU A 61 9.50 -12.94 1.19
N ASP A 62 9.44 -12.20 0.08
CA ASP A 62 10.01 -10.85 -0.02
C ASP A 62 8.87 -9.83 0.11
N LEU A 63 9.03 -8.86 1.01
CA LEU A 63 8.19 -7.66 1.09
C LEU A 63 9.08 -6.43 1.06
N ASP A 64 8.90 -5.57 0.05
CA ASP A 64 9.45 -4.21 0.04
C ASP A 64 8.27 -3.24 0.10
N LEU A 65 8.30 -2.33 1.07
CA LEU A 65 7.29 -1.33 1.29
C LEU A 65 7.97 0.02 1.53
N LYS A 66 7.71 0.97 0.64
CA LYS A 66 8.18 2.35 0.75
C LYS A 66 6.99 3.27 0.80
N ALA A 67 6.78 3.89 1.96
CA ALA A 67 5.74 4.89 2.17
C ALA A 67 6.39 6.24 2.44
N SER A 68 5.83 7.29 1.85
CA SER A 68 6.20 8.67 2.16
C SER A 68 4.93 9.48 2.33
N GLU A 69 4.69 9.92 3.56
CA GLU A 69 3.56 10.77 3.94
C GLU A 69 3.97 11.71 5.08
N PRO A 70 3.28 12.86 5.22
CA PRO A 70 3.35 13.67 6.43
C PRO A 70 2.94 12.87 7.68
N ALA A 71 3.38 13.32 8.86
CA ALA A 71 2.90 12.77 10.13
C ALA A 71 1.36 12.83 10.20
N GLY A 72 0.72 11.75 10.68
CA GLY A 72 -0.73 11.60 10.62
C GLY A 72 -1.28 11.20 9.24
N GLY A 73 -0.42 10.70 8.33
CA GLY A 73 -0.77 10.22 6.99
C GLY A 73 -1.74 9.03 6.95
N ILE A 74 -2.39 8.85 5.81
CA ILE A 74 -3.49 7.89 5.64
C ILE A 74 -2.97 6.49 5.34
N ILE A 75 -1.94 6.41 4.50
CA ILE A 75 -1.31 5.17 4.07
C ILE A 75 -0.61 4.50 5.26
N ALA A 76 0.07 5.27 6.11
CA ALA A 76 0.69 4.75 7.34
C ALA A 76 -0.36 4.14 8.31
N ASN A 77 -1.49 4.80 8.48
CA ASN A 77 -2.60 4.35 9.32
C ASN A 77 -3.30 3.09 8.77
N LEU A 78 -3.50 3.01 7.45
CA LEU A 78 -4.15 1.87 6.79
C LEU A 78 -3.35 0.57 6.98
N LEU A 79 -2.02 0.66 6.89
CA LEU A 79 -1.13 -0.50 6.99
C LEU A 79 -0.84 -0.92 8.43
N LYS A 80 -1.34 -0.17 9.42
CA LYS A 80 -1.08 -0.38 10.87
C LYS A 80 0.41 -0.68 11.11
N LEU A 81 1.30 0.08 10.48
CA LEU A 81 2.73 -0.13 10.64
C LEU A 81 3.09 0.07 12.12
N PRO A 82 3.83 -0.86 12.75
CA PRO A 82 4.35 -0.63 14.09
C PRO A 82 5.20 0.65 14.08
N ASP A 83 5.13 1.41 15.18
CA ASP A 83 5.82 2.71 15.36
C ASP A 83 5.32 3.87 14.46
N ALA A 84 4.07 3.84 13.98
CA ALA A 84 3.46 5.02 13.38
C ALA A 84 3.53 6.22 14.37
N PRO A 85 3.95 7.42 13.92
CA PRO A 85 4.14 8.56 14.82
C PRO A 85 2.84 8.89 15.57
N PRO A 86 2.92 9.31 16.85
CA PRO A 86 1.73 9.63 17.65
C PRO A 86 0.89 10.72 16.96
N VAL A 87 -0.44 10.59 17.03
CA VAL A 87 -1.41 11.60 16.58
C VAL A 87 -1.56 12.74 17.59
#